data_AF-A0AB38WSW3-F1
#
_entry.id   AF-A0AB38WSW3-F1
#
_cell.length_a   1.000
_cell.length_b   1.000
_cell.length_c   1.000
_cell.angle_alpha   90.00
_cell.angle_beta   90.00
_cell.angle_gamma   90.00
#
_symmetry.space_group_name_H-M   'P 1'
#
loop_
_entity.id
_entity.type
_entity.pdbx_description
1 polymer ?
#
loop_
_entity_poly.entity_id
_entity_poly.type
_entity_poly.pdbx_seq_one_letter_code
_entity_poly.pdbx_strand_id
1 'polypeptide(L)' 'MDYNALGASKKGGKIPRHKEHNAPGTDKNPFGKRPSKEELIARLKAKAEKSSK' A
#
# COMPACT_ATOMS: atom_id res chain seq x y z
N MET A 1 9.56 -21.80 39.17
CA MET A 1 9.22 -21.32 37.81
C MET A 1 10.25 -20.27 37.45
N ASP A 2 11.18 -20.59 36.56
CA ASP A 2 12.28 -19.68 36.20
C ASP A 2 11.82 -18.69 35.15
N TYR A 3 11.32 -17.54 35.61
CA TYR A 3 10.77 -16.50 34.75
C TYR A 3 11.78 -15.92 33.73
N ASN A 4 13.08 -16.08 33.97
CA ASN A 4 14.14 -15.69 33.03
C ASN A 4 14.27 -16.64 31.83
N ALA A 5 13.85 -17.91 31.95
CA ALA A 5 13.88 -18.87 30.85
C ALA A 5 12.74 -18.67 29.84
N LEU A 6 11.69 -17.93 30.23
CA LEU A 6 10.52 -17.67 29.39
C LEU A 6 10.79 -16.64 28.28
N GLY A 7 11.90 -15.90 28.35
CA GLY A 7 12.33 -14.96 27.31
C GLY A 7 11.38 -13.76 27.11
N ALA A 8 11.90 -12.67 26.54
CA ALA A 8 11.08 -11.51 26.23
C ALA A 8 10.16 -11.80 25.02
N SER A 9 8.90 -11.36 25.10
CA SER A 9 7.95 -11.43 23.99
C SER A 9 8.54 -10.77 22.74
N LYS A 10 8.63 -11.51 21.63
CA LYS A 10 9.11 -10.98 20.35
C LYS A 10 8.21 -9.82 19.94
N LYS A 11 8.79 -8.62 19.79
CA LYS A 11 8.06 -7.47 19.23
C LYS A 11 7.60 -7.86 17.82
N GLY A 12 6.29 -7.77 17.58
CA GLY A 12 5.75 -7.99 16.25
C GLY A 12 6.44 -7.09 15.23
N GLY A 13 6.69 -7.60 14.02
CA GLY A 13 7.19 -6.77 12.93
C GLY A 13 6.25 -5.60 12.65
N LYS A 14 6.74 -4.53 12.01
CA LYS A 14 5.92 -3.40 11.52
C LYS A 14 5.05 -3.82 10.33
N ILE A 15 4.28 -4.89 10.49
CA ILE A 15 3.40 -5.44 9.47
C ILE A 15 1.99 -5.37 10.06
N PRO A 16 1.02 -4.76 9.35
CA PRO A 16 -0.37 -4.77 9.78
C PRO A 16 -0.83 -6.20 10.09
N ARG A 17 -1.48 -6.39 11.24
CA ARG A 17 -1.95 -7.72 11.66
C ARG A 17 -3.05 -8.27 10.76
N HIS A 18 -3.75 -7.38 10.06
CA HIS A 18 -4.88 -7.68 9.19
C HIS A 18 -4.73 -6.94 7.86
N LYS A 19 -5.21 -7.57 6.78
CA LYS A 19 -5.33 -6.94 5.47
C LYS A 19 -6.70 -6.27 5.38
N GLU A 20 -6.73 -4.99 5.03
CA GLU A 20 -7.99 -4.28 4.80
C GLU A 20 -8.70 -4.80 3.54
N HIS A 21 -10.03 -4.87 3.58
CA HIS A 21 -10.85 -5.33 2.44
C HIS A 21 -10.80 -4.39 1.24
N ASN A 22 -10.52 -3.12 1.48
CA ASN A 22 -10.38 -2.07 0.47
C ASN A 22 -8.92 -1.96 -0.04
N ALA A 23 -8.01 -2.86 0.33
CA ALA A 23 -6.62 -2.76 -0.09
C ALA A 23 -6.53 -2.74 -1.64
N PRO A 24 -5.83 -1.75 -2.22
CA PRO A 24 -5.73 -1.63 -3.67
C PRO A 24 -5.01 -2.85 -4.26
N GLY A 25 -5.49 -3.33 -5.42
CA GLY A 25 -4.93 -4.50 -6.09
C GLY A 25 -5.37 -5.86 -5.54
N THR A 26 -6.40 -5.90 -4.67
CA THR A 26 -7.05 -7.15 -4.26
C THR A 26 -8.37 -7.35 -5.01
N ASP A 27 -8.78 -8.60 -5.22
CA ASP A 27 -10.04 -8.93 -5.91
C ASP A 27 -11.28 -8.38 -5.20
N LYS A 28 -11.16 -8.07 -3.91
CA LYS A 28 -12.22 -7.51 -3.07
C LYS A 28 -12.39 -5.99 -3.25
N ASN A 29 -11.45 -5.31 -3.91
CA ASN A 29 -11.56 -3.90 -4.25
C ASN A 29 -11.53 -3.69 -5.78
N PRO A 30 -12.66 -3.88 -6.48
CA PRO A 30 -12.72 -3.75 -7.95
C PRO A 30 -12.40 -2.33 -8.43
N PHE A 31 -12.62 -1.31 -7.59
CA PHE A 31 -12.33 0.09 -7.89
C PHE A 31 -10.92 0.53 -7.47
N GLY A 32 -10.19 -0.33 -6.76
CA GLY A 32 -8.83 -0.05 -6.29
C GLY A 32 -7.74 -0.23 -7.35
N LYS A 33 -8.12 -0.42 -8.62
CA LYS A 33 -7.17 -0.55 -9.72
C LYS A 33 -6.44 0.76 -9.93
N ARG A 34 -5.12 0.72 -9.77
CA ARG A 34 -4.26 1.86 -10.09
C ARG A 34 -3.99 1.85 -11.59
N PRO A 35 -4.03 3.02 -12.26
CA PRO A 35 -3.63 3.11 -13.66
C PRO A 35 -2.18 2.66 -13.83
N SER A 36 -1.84 2.19 -15.04
CA SER A 36 -0.47 1.79 -15.36
C SER A 36 0.49 2.98 -15.24
N LYS A 37 1.79 2.70 -15.08
CA LYS A 37 2.81 3.74 -14.98
C LYS A 37 2.80 4.67 -16.21
N GLU A 38 2.55 4.10 -17.37
CA GLU A 38 2.50 4.80 -18.66
C GLU A 38 1.33 5.79 -18.71
N GLU A 39 0.13 5.35 -18.32
CA GLU A 39 -1.06 6.20 -18.21
C GLU A 39 -0.85 7.38 -17.25
N LEU A 40 -0.18 7.14 -16.12
CA LEU A 40 0.15 8.20 -15.16
C LEU A 40 1.09 9.25 -15.78
N ILE A 41 2.12 8.81 -16.50
CA ILE A 41 3.07 9.70 -17.17
C ILE A 41 2.35 10.52 -18.25
N ALA A 42 1.51 9.88 -19.07
CA ALA A 42 0.73 10.57 -20.10
C ALA A 42 -0.19 11.64 -19.48
N ARG A 43 -0.88 11.32 -18.37
CA ARG A 43 -1.74 12.26 -17.66
C ARG A 43 -0.96 13.44 -17.07
N LEU A 44 0.26 13.21 -16.58
CA LEU A 44 1.12 14.29 -16.06
C LEU A 44 1.59 15.22 -17.18
N LYS A 45 2.04 14.66 -18.32
CA LYS A 45 2.44 15.45 -19.49
C LYS A 45 1.27 16.30 -20.03
N ALA A 46 0.10 15.70 -20.20
CA ALA A 46 -1.09 16.40 -20.65
C ALA A 46 -1.54 17.53 -19.69
N LYS A 47 -1.31 17.37 -18.37
CA LYS A 47 -1.56 18.46 -17.40
C LYS A 47 -0.53 19.57 -17.54
N ALA A 48 0.75 19.23 -17.70
CA ALA A 48 1.83 20.22 -17.86
C ALA A 48 1.60 21.10 -19.10
N GLU A 49 1.23 20.49 -20.24
CA GLU A 49 0.90 21.20 -21.49
C GLU A 49 -0.31 22.13 -21.36
N LYS A 50 -1.31 21.75 -20.54
CA LYS A 50 -2.49 22.57 -20.24
C LYS A 50 -2.17 23.74 -19.31
N SER A 51 -1.21 23.59 -18.41
CA SER A 51 -0.79 24.67 -17.49
C SER A 51 0.18 25.66 -18.12
N SER A 52 0.87 25.27 -19.21
CA SER A 52 1.81 26.13 -19.92
C SER A 52 1.17 26.95 -21.06
N LYS A 53 -0.12 26.73 -21.33
CA LYS A 53 -0.94 27.49 -22.28
C LYS A 53 -1.78 28.50 -21.53
#